data_AF-A0A316MCH0-F1
#
_entry.id   AF-A0A316MCH0-F1
#
_cell.length_a   1.000
_cell.length_b   1.000
_cell.length_c   1.000
_cell.angle_alpha   90.00
_cell.angle_beta   90.00
_cell.angle_gamma   90.00
#
_symmetry.space_group_name_H-M   'P 1'
#
loop_
_entity.id
_entity.type
_entity.pdbx_description
1 polymer ?
#
loop_
_entity_poly.entity_id
_entity_poly.type
_entity_poly.pdbx_seq_one_letter_code
_entity_poly.pdbx_strand_id
1 'polypeptide(L)'
;MGEKGKEILIAAGFVALSSLVFLAVVLSGIAVWNYNRENQEPEQAASGTPKYEYTVVDSGTVGDSDIAQSTGNVENADEVDSRDAASTDVIARSGKTGGKISIEPQILLQQSGVTITAQEYVTDSFWGDGIRILTENQSGHNITVGCTALIVNDYMITDLFAVNVADGKKDQSVIYFLSSELKAAGIERIGKIEIYFHIYDSDSWDDLYNSGCITIQTSDYDNMDSTPDDMGQELYNANGIRIVGKEVDEDSFWGMAVLLYIENNSGRNIVVSCDDLSVNDYMMTPLFVSTVYNGKKAIDDITIFSSELEENGITYLERVEFTLQIRDNDTYEMISDTAPIQISTQ
;
A
#
# COMPACT_ATOMS: atom_id res chain seq x y z
N MET A 1 17.13 -29.64 -15.68
CA MET A 1 16.46 -28.33 -15.90
C MET A 1 16.64 -27.94 -17.35
N GLY A 2 15.56 -27.66 -18.07
CA GLY A 2 15.63 -27.09 -19.43
C GLY A 2 15.86 -25.57 -19.39
N GLU A 3 16.03 -24.93 -20.56
CA GLU A 3 16.37 -23.50 -20.67
C GLU A 3 15.40 -22.58 -19.93
N LYS A 4 14.09 -22.86 -19.98
CA LYS A 4 13.06 -22.13 -19.20
C LYS A 4 13.33 -22.07 -17.69
N GLY A 5 14.00 -23.09 -17.12
CA GLY A 5 14.37 -23.13 -15.71
C GLY A 5 15.61 -22.29 -15.36
N LYS A 6 16.34 -21.77 -16.35
CA LYS A 6 17.41 -20.78 -16.14
C LYS A 6 16.89 -19.34 -16.26
N GLU A 7 15.95 -19.09 -17.16
CA GLU A 7 15.32 -17.77 -17.33
C GLU A 7 14.57 -17.33 -16.07
N ILE A 8 13.79 -18.23 -15.46
CA ILE A 8 13.08 -17.99 -14.19
C ILE A 8 14.05 -17.59 -13.06
N LEU A 9 15.22 -18.24 -12.98
CA LEU A 9 16.20 -17.97 -11.93
C LEU A 9 16.93 -16.63 -12.11
N ILE A 10 17.08 -16.17 -13.36
CA ILE A 10 17.68 -14.87 -13.69
C ILE A 10 16.67 -13.74 -13.43
N ALA A 11 15.40 -13.91 -13.82
CA ALA A 11 14.35 -12.94 -13.57
C ALA A 11 14.10 -12.70 -12.07
N ALA A 12 14.00 -13.78 -11.28
CA ALA A 12 13.86 -13.68 -9.82
C ALA A 12 15.06 -12.97 -9.17
N GLY A 13 16.28 -13.17 -9.71
CA GLY A 13 17.48 -12.48 -9.23
C GLY A 13 17.49 -10.97 -9.50
N PHE A 14 16.85 -10.50 -10.58
CA PHE A 14 16.75 -9.06 -10.88
C PHE A 14 15.64 -8.36 -10.09
N VAL A 15 14.46 -8.97 -9.96
CA VAL A 15 13.36 -8.43 -9.11
C VAL A 15 13.78 -8.35 -7.65
N ALA A 16 14.58 -9.31 -7.18
CA ALA A 16 15.16 -9.28 -5.84
C ALA A 16 16.14 -8.11 -5.64
N LEU A 17 16.84 -7.64 -6.68
CA LEU A 17 17.85 -6.57 -6.52
C LEU A 17 17.23 -5.18 -6.37
N SER A 18 16.17 -4.84 -7.10
CA SER A 18 15.49 -3.54 -6.93
C SER A 18 14.75 -3.44 -5.59
N SER A 19 14.06 -4.52 -5.20
CA SER A 19 13.44 -4.63 -3.87
C SER A 19 14.48 -4.68 -2.74
N LEU A 20 15.66 -5.28 -2.94
CA LEU A 20 16.79 -5.17 -2.00
C LEU A 20 17.35 -3.75 -1.88
N VAL A 21 17.32 -2.92 -2.92
CA VAL A 21 17.73 -1.50 -2.79
C VAL A 21 16.73 -0.73 -1.95
N PHE A 22 15.43 -0.90 -2.19
CA PHE A 22 14.39 -0.26 -1.37
C PHE A 22 14.45 -0.75 0.09
N LEU A 23 14.56 -2.07 0.30
CA LEU A 23 14.73 -2.67 1.63
C LEU A 23 16.04 -2.22 2.30
N ALA A 24 17.15 -2.05 1.57
CA ALA A 24 18.40 -1.55 2.13
C ALA A 24 18.32 -0.06 2.51
N VAL A 25 17.60 0.77 1.76
CA VAL A 25 17.33 2.17 2.13
C VAL A 25 16.44 2.25 3.38
N VAL A 26 15.37 1.45 3.45
CA VAL A 26 14.50 1.38 4.64
C VAL A 26 15.24 0.83 5.86
N LEU A 27 15.94 -0.30 5.74
CA LEU A 27 16.72 -0.90 6.83
C LEU A 27 17.89 -0.01 7.27
N SER A 28 18.55 0.72 6.37
CA SER A 28 19.60 1.68 6.77
C SER A 28 19.01 2.90 7.46
N GLY A 29 17.82 3.38 7.05
CA GLY A 29 17.06 4.39 7.80
C GLY A 29 16.73 3.94 9.23
N ILE A 30 16.15 2.74 9.38
CA ILE A 30 15.81 2.15 10.68
C ILE A 30 17.05 1.91 11.55
N ALA A 31 18.17 1.46 10.95
CA ALA A 31 19.44 1.25 11.66
C ALA A 31 20.06 2.58 12.12
N VAL A 32 20.03 3.63 11.30
CA VAL A 32 20.50 4.98 11.67
C VAL A 32 19.60 5.59 12.75
N TRP A 33 18.28 5.41 12.68
CA TRP A 33 17.34 5.87 13.70
C TRP A 33 17.59 5.18 15.05
N ASN A 34 17.71 3.84 15.07
CA ASN A 34 18.03 3.10 16.29
C ASN A 34 19.41 3.44 16.86
N TYR A 35 20.44 3.58 16.01
CA TYR A 35 21.76 4.02 16.44
C TYR A 35 21.73 5.42 17.08
N ASN A 36 20.98 6.36 16.50
CA ASN A 36 20.82 7.69 17.07
C ASN A 36 20.03 7.68 18.39
N ARG A 37 19.01 6.82 18.51
CA ARG A 37 18.22 6.64 19.75
C ARG A 37 19.06 6.06 20.89
N GLU A 38 19.94 5.10 20.59
CA GLU A 38 20.79 4.43 21.58
C GLU A 38 22.01 5.27 22.01
N ASN A 39 22.44 6.23 21.17
CA ASN A 39 23.61 7.09 21.42
C ASN A 39 23.29 8.57 21.72
N GLN A 40 22.04 8.91 22.05
CA GLN A 40 21.73 10.24 22.60
C GLN A 40 22.33 10.38 24.01
N GLU A 41 23.38 11.20 24.14
CA GLU A 41 23.82 11.69 25.45
C GLU A 41 22.66 12.49 26.10
N PRO A 42 22.39 12.30 27.41
CA PRO A 42 21.27 12.97 28.06
C PRO A 42 21.54 14.48 28.19
N GLU A 43 20.84 15.29 27.38
CA GLU A 43 20.77 16.73 27.61
C GLU A 43 20.24 17.03 29.02
N GLN A 44 20.82 18.06 29.65
CA GLN A 44 20.56 18.36 31.05
C GLN A 44 19.10 18.80 31.26
N ALA A 45 18.31 17.94 31.90
CA ALA A 45 16.92 18.21 32.23
C ALA A 45 16.78 19.50 33.07
N ALA A 46 16.18 20.53 32.48
CA ALA A 46 15.69 21.69 33.22
C ALA A 46 14.56 21.24 34.17
N SER A 47 14.72 21.50 35.46
CA SER A 47 13.88 20.91 36.51
C SER A 47 12.43 21.41 36.49
N GLY A 48 11.47 20.49 36.43
CA GLY A 48 10.05 20.79 36.57
C GLY A 48 9.17 19.55 36.73
N THR A 49 9.26 18.86 37.87
CA THR A 49 8.46 17.65 38.16
C THR A 49 7.07 17.98 38.73
N PRO A 50 5.97 17.56 38.08
CA PRO A 50 4.70 17.34 38.75
C PRO A 50 4.76 15.99 39.48
N LYS A 51 4.40 15.98 40.77
CA LYS A 51 4.21 14.72 41.52
C LYS A 51 2.81 14.18 41.23
N TYR A 52 2.72 12.91 40.86
CA TYR A 52 1.48 12.14 40.98
C TYR A 52 1.61 11.18 42.16
N GLU A 53 0.80 11.38 43.20
CA GLU A 53 0.70 10.45 44.33
C GLU A 53 -0.29 9.33 43.97
N TYR A 54 0.18 8.08 43.98
CA TYR A 54 -0.69 6.91 43.91
C TYR A 54 -1.14 6.51 45.32
N THR A 55 -2.45 6.55 45.58
CA THR A 55 -3.02 5.98 46.81
C THR A 55 -3.37 4.52 46.57
N VAL A 56 -2.65 3.60 47.21
CA VAL A 56 -3.01 2.18 47.23
C VAL A 56 -4.24 1.98 48.12
N VAL A 57 -5.29 1.34 47.59
CA VAL A 57 -6.45 0.90 48.39
C VAL A 57 -6.41 -0.63 48.44
N ASP A 58 -6.44 -1.15 49.66
CA ASP A 58 -6.17 -2.56 49.98
C ASP A 58 -7.33 -3.50 49.61
N SER A 59 -7.00 -4.75 49.29
CA SER A 59 -7.93 -5.80 48.89
C SER A 59 -8.59 -6.49 50.08
N GLY A 60 -9.91 -6.32 50.25
CA GLY A 60 -10.67 -6.87 51.37
C GLY A 60 -11.75 -7.90 50.99
N THR A 61 -11.42 -9.19 51.18
CA THR A 61 -12.29 -10.34 51.52
C THR A 61 -13.70 -10.51 50.91
N VAL A 62 -13.92 -11.69 50.33
CA VAL A 62 -15.21 -12.27 49.93
C VAL A 62 -16.19 -12.43 51.12
N GLY A 63 -17.47 -12.17 50.87
CA GLY A 63 -18.61 -12.47 51.76
C GLY A 63 -19.88 -12.81 50.95
N ASP A 64 -20.70 -13.71 51.47
CA ASP A 64 -21.77 -14.45 50.77
C ASP A 64 -23.17 -13.77 50.82
N SER A 65 -24.12 -14.33 50.05
CA SER A 65 -25.59 -14.37 50.21
C SER A 65 -26.54 -13.54 49.30
N ASP A 66 -27.58 -14.28 48.87
CA ASP A 66 -28.94 -13.93 48.41
C ASP A 66 -29.14 -13.18 47.07
N ILE A 67 -29.47 -13.86 45.97
CA ILE A 67 -30.76 -14.52 45.60
C ILE A 67 -31.91 -13.54 45.29
N ALA A 68 -32.27 -13.47 44.00
CA ALA A 68 -33.67 -13.45 43.55
C ALA A 68 -33.79 -14.01 42.12
N GLN A 69 -34.52 -15.10 41.96
CA GLN A 69 -34.83 -15.71 40.66
C GLN A 69 -35.91 -14.92 39.91
N SER A 70 -35.91 -15.00 38.57
CA SER A 70 -37.16 -15.15 37.81
C SER A 70 -36.93 -15.97 36.54
N THR A 71 -37.50 -17.18 36.53
CA THR A 71 -37.50 -18.17 35.43
C THR A 71 -38.70 -17.97 34.50
N GLY A 72 -38.58 -18.30 33.21
CA GLY A 72 -39.66 -18.08 32.21
C GLY A 72 -39.63 -19.00 30.98
N ASN A 73 -39.73 -20.31 31.21
CA ASN A 73 -39.72 -21.43 30.25
C ASN A 73 -41.16 -21.81 29.78
N VAL A 74 -41.48 -22.31 28.56
CA VAL A 74 -40.78 -22.56 27.27
C VAL A 74 -41.81 -22.52 26.09
N GLU A 75 -41.36 -22.81 24.86
CA GLU A 75 -41.96 -23.78 23.89
C GLU A 75 -42.71 -23.35 22.59
N ASN A 76 -42.40 -24.16 21.56
CA ASN A 76 -42.76 -24.18 20.13
C ASN A 76 -44.24 -24.02 19.70
N ALA A 77 -44.41 -23.61 18.44
CA ALA A 77 -45.42 -24.16 17.53
C ALA A 77 -44.94 -24.11 16.06
N ASP A 78 -45.30 -25.12 15.26
CA ASP A 78 -45.06 -25.21 13.80
C ASP A 78 -46.01 -24.31 12.98
N GLU A 79 -45.61 -23.86 11.78
CA GLU A 79 -46.33 -24.15 10.50
C GLU A 79 -45.71 -23.52 9.22
N VAL A 80 -45.32 -24.41 8.30
CA VAL A 80 -45.59 -24.49 6.85
C VAL A 80 -45.95 -23.26 5.98
N ASP A 81 -45.16 -23.08 4.91
CA ASP A 81 -45.46 -22.62 3.52
C ASP A 81 -46.65 -21.68 3.24
N SER A 82 -46.35 -20.49 2.72
CA SER A 82 -47.08 -19.98 1.54
C SER A 82 -46.28 -18.93 0.74
N ARG A 83 -46.51 -18.92 -0.57
CA ARG A 83 -45.95 -17.98 -1.56
C ARG A 83 -46.84 -16.74 -1.63
N ASP A 84 -46.27 -15.55 -1.83
CA ASP A 84 -46.44 -14.85 -3.11
C ASP A 84 -45.51 -13.64 -3.29
N ALA A 85 -45.43 -13.14 -4.52
CA ALA A 85 -44.45 -12.16 -4.97
C ALA A 85 -44.66 -10.71 -4.49
N ALA A 86 -43.55 -10.03 -4.21
CA ALA A 86 -43.44 -8.57 -4.29
C ALA A 86 -42.24 -8.21 -5.17
N SER A 87 -42.48 -7.43 -6.21
CA SER A 87 -41.55 -7.08 -7.28
C SER A 87 -40.36 -6.24 -6.82
N THR A 88 -39.14 -6.72 -7.07
CA THR A 88 -37.92 -5.90 -7.06
C THR A 88 -37.67 -5.33 -8.46
N ASP A 89 -37.62 -4.01 -8.58
CA ASP A 89 -37.10 -3.35 -9.78
C ASP A 89 -35.59 -3.61 -9.89
N VAL A 90 -35.24 -4.67 -10.62
CA VAL A 90 -33.86 -4.87 -11.07
C VAL A 90 -33.59 -3.83 -12.14
N ILE A 91 -32.94 -2.73 -11.75
CA ILE A 91 -32.28 -1.85 -12.71
C ILE A 91 -31.23 -2.70 -13.42
N ALA A 92 -31.56 -3.09 -14.65
CA ALA A 92 -30.65 -3.82 -15.51
C ALA A 92 -29.41 -2.95 -15.76
N ARG A 93 -28.31 -3.25 -15.06
CA ARG A 93 -26.98 -2.78 -15.48
C ARG A 93 -26.78 -3.26 -16.90
N SER A 94 -26.83 -2.33 -17.85
CA SER A 94 -26.72 -2.64 -19.27
C SER A 94 -25.34 -3.23 -19.52
N GLY A 95 -25.30 -4.54 -19.77
CA GLY A 95 -24.08 -5.25 -20.12
C GLY A 95 -23.58 -4.79 -21.49
N LYS A 96 -22.83 -3.69 -21.52
CA LYS A 96 -21.86 -3.45 -22.59
C LYS A 96 -20.75 -4.47 -22.41
N THR A 97 -20.73 -5.47 -23.28
CA THR A 97 -19.56 -6.33 -23.47
C THR A 97 -18.39 -5.44 -23.91
N GLY A 98 -17.44 -5.20 -23.01
CA GLY A 98 -16.27 -4.35 -23.27
C GLY A 98 -15.45 -4.88 -24.45
N GLY A 99 -14.96 -3.95 -25.28
CA GLY A 99 -13.90 -4.28 -26.23
C GLY A 99 -12.59 -4.55 -25.50
N LYS A 100 -11.59 -5.10 -26.19
CA LYS A 100 -10.23 -5.18 -25.64
C LYS A 100 -9.73 -3.75 -25.37
N ILE A 101 -9.27 -3.48 -24.15
CA ILE A 101 -8.65 -2.20 -23.78
C ILE A 101 -7.44 -1.93 -24.70
N SER A 102 -7.28 -0.68 -25.10
CA SER A 102 -6.24 -0.21 -26.03
C SER A 102 -5.81 1.21 -25.68
N ILE A 103 -4.65 1.64 -26.18
CA ILE A 103 -4.18 3.02 -26.16
C ILE A 103 -3.81 3.44 -27.58
N GLU A 104 -3.84 4.74 -27.88
CA GLU A 104 -3.21 5.28 -29.08
C GLU A 104 -1.71 5.50 -28.83
N PRO A 105 -0.81 5.15 -29.79
CA PRO A 105 0.62 5.37 -29.64
C PRO A 105 0.96 6.85 -29.46
N GLN A 106 1.80 7.17 -28.46
CA GLN A 106 2.11 8.55 -28.10
C GLN A 106 3.50 8.67 -27.45
N ILE A 107 4.16 9.82 -27.67
CA ILE A 107 5.41 10.16 -26.98
C ILE A 107 5.04 10.56 -25.55
N LEU A 108 5.58 9.82 -24.58
CA LEU A 108 5.42 10.08 -23.15
C LEU A 108 6.42 11.12 -22.66
N LEU A 109 7.68 10.97 -23.09
CA LEU A 109 8.80 11.80 -22.67
C LEU A 109 9.72 12.04 -23.87
N GLN A 110 10.21 13.28 -24.03
CA GLN A 110 11.31 13.59 -24.94
C GLN A 110 12.15 14.71 -24.33
N GLN A 111 13.23 14.33 -23.64
CA GLN A 111 14.04 15.23 -22.83
C GLN A 111 15.50 14.74 -22.78
N SER A 112 16.47 15.67 -22.85
CA SER A 112 17.90 15.39 -22.67
C SER A 112 18.46 14.21 -23.49
N GLY A 113 18.00 14.04 -24.73
CA GLY A 113 18.41 12.94 -25.62
C GLY A 113 17.71 11.59 -25.36
N VAL A 114 16.83 11.50 -24.37
CA VAL A 114 15.99 10.32 -24.11
C VAL A 114 14.60 10.56 -24.72
N THR A 115 14.05 9.56 -25.41
CA THR A 115 12.65 9.55 -25.87
C THR A 115 11.97 8.27 -25.42
N ILE A 116 10.81 8.39 -24.77
CA ILE A 116 9.97 7.24 -24.37
C ILE A 116 8.63 7.37 -25.10
N THR A 117 8.22 6.31 -25.79
CA THR A 117 6.98 6.25 -26.57
C THR A 117 6.12 5.08 -26.11
N ALA A 118 4.89 5.32 -25.67
CA ALA A 118 3.91 4.26 -25.46
C ALA A 118 3.43 3.74 -26.83
N GLN A 119 3.38 2.42 -26.99
CA GLN A 119 3.06 1.76 -28.25
C GLN A 119 1.72 1.02 -28.22
N GLU A 120 1.46 0.22 -27.19
CA GLU A 120 0.26 -0.61 -27.09
C GLU A 120 -0.09 -0.94 -25.62
N TYR A 121 -1.37 -1.25 -25.39
CA TYR A 121 -1.84 -1.89 -24.17
C TYR A 121 -1.63 -3.40 -24.30
N VAL A 122 -0.95 -3.99 -23.33
CA VAL A 122 -0.59 -5.40 -23.25
C VAL A 122 -1.37 -6.06 -22.14
N THR A 123 -1.88 -7.26 -22.41
CA THR A 123 -2.42 -8.18 -21.40
C THR A 123 -1.63 -9.47 -21.53
N ASP A 124 -0.83 -9.79 -20.51
CA ASP A 124 -0.05 -11.02 -20.42
C ASP A 124 -0.67 -11.99 -19.40
N SER A 125 -0.62 -13.28 -19.69
CA SER A 125 -1.25 -14.31 -18.84
C SER A 125 -0.55 -14.54 -17.50
N PHE A 126 0.68 -14.06 -17.33
CA PHE A 126 1.48 -14.22 -16.11
C PHE A 126 1.70 -12.87 -15.40
N TRP A 127 2.01 -11.82 -16.16
CA TRP A 127 2.28 -10.49 -15.61
C TRP A 127 1.05 -9.58 -15.49
N GLY A 128 -0.07 -9.94 -16.13
CA GLY A 128 -1.29 -9.12 -16.16
C GLY A 128 -1.21 -7.99 -17.18
N ASP A 129 -1.89 -6.90 -16.88
CA ASP A 129 -1.99 -5.74 -17.77
C ASP A 129 -0.78 -4.80 -17.68
N GLY A 130 -0.51 -4.05 -18.75
CA GLY A 130 0.58 -3.09 -18.80
C GLY A 130 0.66 -2.30 -20.11
N ILE A 131 1.59 -1.34 -20.18
CA ILE A 131 1.86 -0.57 -21.39
C ILE A 131 3.22 -0.95 -21.97
N ARG A 132 3.24 -1.34 -23.25
CA ARG A 132 4.50 -1.46 -24.00
C ARG A 132 5.05 -0.09 -24.31
N ILE A 133 6.32 0.12 -23.97
CA ILE A 133 7.05 1.33 -24.31
C ILE A 133 8.25 1.00 -25.22
N LEU A 134 8.62 1.99 -26.04
CA LEU A 134 9.91 2.07 -26.72
C LEU A 134 10.71 3.20 -26.08
N THR A 135 11.85 2.86 -25.49
CA THR A 135 12.82 3.82 -24.98
C THR A 135 13.96 3.95 -25.97
N GLU A 136 14.27 5.18 -26.39
CA GLU A 136 15.41 5.50 -27.25
C GLU A 136 16.38 6.41 -26.48
N ASN A 137 17.63 6.01 -26.38
CA ASN A 137 18.67 6.77 -25.68
C ASN A 137 19.70 7.34 -26.67
N GLN A 138 19.86 8.66 -26.65
CA GLN A 138 20.87 9.45 -27.36
C GLN A 138 21.42 10.56 -26.44
N SER A 139 21.43 10.31 -25.12
CA SER A 139 21.83 11.28 -24.09
C SER A 139 23.35 11.45 -23.95
N GLY A 140 24.15 10.52 -24.47
CA GLY A 140 25.59 10.41 -24.18
C GLY A 140 25.92 9.61 -22.91
N HIS A 141 24.91 9.11 -22.21
CA HIS A 141 25.02 8.31 -20.99
C HIS A 141 24.44 6.90 -21.20
N ASN A 142 24.90 5.91 -20.43
CA ASN A 142 24.10 4.70 -20.21
C ASN A 142 23.02 5.06 -19.19
N ILE A 143 21.74 4.92 -19.52
CA ILE A 143 20.64 5.33 -18.63
C ILE A 143 19.87 4.13 -18.12
N THR A 144 19.39 4.23 -16.89
CA THR A 144 18.30 3.41 -16.41
C THR A 144 17.03 4.24 -16.36
N VAL A 145 15.93 3.65 -16.82
CA VAL A 145 14.58 4.24 -16.75
C VAL A 145 13.76 3.41 -15.77
N GLY A 146 13.31 4.03 -14.69
CA GLY A 146 12.30 3.50 -13.77
C GLY A 146 11.18 4.50 -13.52
N CYS A 147 10.34 4.29 -12.50
CA CYS A 147 9.36 5.29 -12.07
C CYS A 147 9.68 5.83 -10.66
N THR A 148 9.17 7.02 -10.34
CA THR A 148 9.01 7.51 -8.96
C THR A 148 7.57 7.35 -8.47
N ALA A 149 6.61 7.23 -9.39
CA ALA A 149 5.23 6.87 -9.12
C ALA A 149 4.58 6.29 -10.39
N LEU A 150 3.79 5.24 -10.19
CA LEU A 150 2.87 4.66 -11.16
C LEU A 150 1.48 4.68 -10.56
N ILE A 151 0.49 5.12 -11.33
CA ILE A 151 -0.87 5.38 -10.84
C ILE A 151 -1.86 4.85 -11.86
N VAL A 152 -2.85 4.08 -11.42
CA VAL A 152 -3.93 3.53 -12.27
C VAL A 152 -5.28 3.92 -11.66
N ASN A 153 -6.14 4.57 -12.45
CA ASN A 153 -7.46 5.08 -12.03
C ASN A 153 -7.43 5.85 -10.68
N ASP A 154 -6.43 6.73 -10.49
CA ASP A 154 -6.17 7.48 -9.26
C ASP A 154 -5.75 6.67 -8.01
N TYR A 155 -5.41 5.39 -8.16
CA TYR A 155 -4.68 4.62 -7.15
C TYR A 155 -3.19 4.55 -7.46
N MET A 156 -2.35 4.76 -6.46
CA MET A 156 -0.92 4.41 -6.51
C MET A 156 -0.80 2.90 -6.70
N ILE A 157 0.14 2.48 -7.56
CA ILE A 157 0.46 1.08 -7.87
C ILE A 157 1.98 0.94 -7.79
N THR A 158 2.47 -0.10 -7.13
CA THR A 158 3.90 -0.43 -7.05
C THR A 158 4.45 -0.70 -8.45
N ASP A 159 5.47 0.06 -8.86
CA ASP A 159 6.20 -0.24 -10.08
C ASP A 159 7.38 -1.18 -9.82
N LEU A 160 7.46 -2.25 -10.62
CA LEU A 160 8.61 -3.16 -10.67
C LEU A 160 9.46 -2.89 -11.92
N PHE A 161 9.40 -1.67 -12.45
CA PHE A 161 9.92 -1.31 -13.76
C PHE A 161 11.28 -0.61 -13.65
N ALA A 162 12.33 -1.26 -14.14
CA ALA A 162 13.63 -0.64 -14.34
C ALA A 162 14.30 -1.24 -15.59
N VAL A 163 14.69 -0.40 -16.56
CA VAL A 163 15.35 -0.86 -17.80
C VAL A 163 16.60 -0.06 -18.11
N ASN A 164 17.71 -0.77 -18.37
CA ASN A 164 18.99 -0.17 -18.72
C ASN A 164 19.10 -0.05 -20.24
N VAL A 165 19.32 1.16 -20.74
CA VAL A 165 19.46 1.48 -22.17
C VAL A 165 20.79 2.19 -22.39
N ALA A 166 21.75 1.49 -22.99
CA ALA A 166 23.06 2.07 -23.30
C ALA A 166 22.96 3.22 -24.33
N ASP A 167 23.95 4.11 -24.36
CA ASP A 167 23.93 5.25 -25.30
C ASP A 167 23.86 4.82 -26.78
N GLY A 168 23.06 5.56 -27.55
CA GLY A 168 22.76 5.26 -28.95
C GLY A 168 21.97 3.95 -29.16
N LYS A 169 21.32 3.39 -28.13
CA LYS A 169 20.49 2.17 -28.21
C LYS A 169 19.01 2.45 -28.00
N LYS A 170 18.21 1.41 -28.20
CA LYS A 170 16.79 1.36 -27.92
C LYS A 170 16.46 0.11 -27.12
N ASP A 171 15.45 0.21 -26.27
CA ASP A 171 14.84 -0.93 -25.57
C ASP A 171 13.33 -0.93 -25.80
N GLN A 172 12.70 -2.11 -25.78
CA GLN A 172 11.26 -2.27 -25.94
C GLN A 172 10.70 -3.19 -24.85
N SER A 173 10.29 -2.57 -23.74
CA SER A 173 9.82 -3.26 -22.53
C SER A 173 8.34 -2.97 -22.25
N VAL A 174 7.81 -3.54 -21.17
CA VAL A 174 6.43 -3.32 -20.71
C VAL A 174 6.47 -2.83 -19.27
N ILE A 175 5.78 -1.73 -18.99
CA ILE A 175 5.45 -1.31 -17.62
C ILE A 175 4.19 -2.08 -17.24
N TYR A 176 4.34 -3.12 -16.42
CA TYR A 176 3.21 -3.91 -15.91
C TYR A 176 2.58 -3.24 -14.69
N PHE A 177 1.28 -3.43 -14.52
CA PHE A 177 0.51 -3.01 -13.36
C PHE A 177 0.36 -4.19 -12.41
N LEU A 178 0.67 -4.01 -11.12
CA LEU A 178 0.66 -5.13 -10.19
C LEU A 178 -0.78 -5.63 -9.97
N SER A 179 -1.07 -6.83 -10.48
CA SER A 179 -2.45 -7.32 -10.59
C SER A 179 -3.11 -7.61 -9.23
N SER A 180 -2.33 -7.83 -8.17
CA SER A 180 -2.84 -7.94 -6.79
C SER A 180 -3.36 -6.60 -6.27
N GLU A 181 -2.63 -5.50 -6.51
CA GLU A 181 -3.04 -4.15 -6.09
C GLU A 181 -4.22 -3.64 -6.91
N LEU A 182 -4.24 -3.88 -8.23
CA LEU A 182 -5.42 -3.58 -9.06
C LEU A 182 -6.68 -4.28 -8.51
N LYS A 183 -6.56 -5.55 -8.14
CA LYS A 183 -7.65 -6.32 -7.52
C LYS A 183 -8.05 -5.74 -6.16
N ALA A 184 -7.07 -5.40 -5.31
CA ALA A 184 -7.30 -4.83 -3.97
C ALA A 184 -7.90 -3.41 -4.00
N ALA A 185 -7.67 -2.66 -5.09
CA ALA A 185 -8.30 -1.38 -5.38
C ALA A 185 -9.66 -1.49 -6.11
N GLY A 186 -10.14 -2.71 -6.41
CA GLY A 186 -11.39 -2.95 -7.13
C GLY A 186 -11.36 -2.54 -8.61
N ILE A 187 -10.19 -2.47 -9.24
CA ILE A 187 -10.00 -2.02 -10.62
C ILE A 187 -10.07 -3.21 -11.59
N GLU A 188 -11.13 -3.28 -12.39
CA GLU A 188 -11.24 -4.21 -13.54
C GLU A 188 -11.07 -3.48 -14.88
N ARG A 189 -11.53 -2.22 -14.96
CA ARG A 189 -11.51 -1.39 -16.17
C ARG A 189 -10.53 -0.25 -16.03
N ILE A 190 -9.32 -0.47 -16.52
CA ILE A 190 -8.23 0.52 -16.55
C ILE A 190 -8.53 1.58 -17.61
N GLY A 191 -8.81 2.80 -17.16
CA GLY A 191 -9.13 3.95 -18.01
C GLY A 191 -8.03 4.98 -18.08
N LYS A 192 -7.39 5.27 -16.94
CA LYS A 192 -6.36 6.30 -16.81
C LYS A 192 -5.12 5.71 -16.16
N ILE A 193 -3.97 6.00 -16.75
CA ILE A 193 -2.65 5.68 -16.19
C ILE A 193 -1.87 6.99 -16.07
N GLU A 194 -1.24 7.25 -14.93
CA GLU A 194 -0.36 8.39 -14.71
C GLU A 194 1.03 7.85 -14.30
N ILE A 195 2.09 8.33 -14.94
CA ILE A 195 3.47 7.84 -14.77
C ILE A 195 4.38 9.03 -14.50
N TYR A 196 5.29 8.87 -13.54
CA TYR A 196 6.39 9.78 -13.26
C TYR A 196 7.69 9.00 -13.44
N PHE A 197 8.46 9.28 -14.50
CA PHE A 197 9.70 8.56 -14.79
C PHE A 197 10.85 9.09 -13.94
N HIS A 198 11.67 8.16 -13.44
CA HIS A 198 13.02 8.43 -12.93
C HIS A 198 14.03 8.04 -14.02
N ILE A 199 14.87 8.99 -14.46
CA ILE A 199 16.01 8.73 -15.35
C ILE A 199 17.31 8.96 -14.57
N TYR A 200 18.13 7.92 -14.46
CA TYR A 200 19.44 7.97 -13.78
C TYR A 200 20.53 7.30 -14.62
N ASP A 201 21.80 7.61 -14.33
CA ASP A 201 22.95 7.04 -15.03
C ASP A 201 23.23 5.61 -14.52
N SER A 202 23.27 4.61 -15.43
CA SER A 202 23.39 3.20 -15.06
C SER A 202 24.74 2.81 -14.47
N ASP A 203 25.78 3.60 -14.70
CA ASP A 203 27.15 3.28 -14.28
C ASP A 203 27.49 3.91 -12.92
N SER A 204 27.01 5.13 -12.68
CA SER A 204 27.24 5.93 -11.46
C SER A 204 26.10 5.88 -10.44
N TRP A 205 24.87 5.59 -10.88
CA TRP A 205 23.62 5.73 -10.11
C TRP A 205 23.25 7.18 -9.75
N ASP A 206 23.87 8.16 -10.39
CA ASP A 206 23.51 9.57 -10.23
C ASP A 206 22.18 9.88 -10.95
N ASP A 207 21.24 10.52 -10.24
CA ASP A 207 20.00 11.07 -10.78
C ASP A 207 20.30 12.01 -11.96
N LEU A 208 19.73 11.72 -13.15
CA LEU A 208 19.84 12.63 -14.30
C LEU A 208 18.66 13.60 -14.32
N TYR A 209 17.43 13.10 -14.17
CA TYR A 209 16.22 13.89 -13.92
C TYR A 209 14.99 13.01 -13.66
N ASN A 210 14.00 13.58 -12.96
CA ASN A 210 12.64 13.06 -12.86
C ASN A 210 11.70 13.78 -13.84
N SER A 211 10.68 13.09 -14.35
CA SER A 211 9.62 13.73 -15.14
C SER A 211 8.53 14.34 -14.25
N GLY A 212 7.73 15.25 -14.81
CA GLY A 212 6.41 15.54 -14.26
C GLY A 212 5.43 14.39 -14.51
N CYS A 213 4.18 14.56 -14.09
CA CYS A 213 3.10 13.62 -14.39
C CYS A 213 2.87 13.50 -15.91
N ILE A 214 2.91 12.27 -16.42
CA ILE A 214 2.53 11.93 -17.79
C ILE A 214 1.27 11.07 -17.75
N THR A 215 0.21 11.50 -18.41
CA THR A 215 -1.08 10.80 -18.41
C THR A 215 -1.32 10.06 -19.72
N ILE A 216 -1.67 8.78 -19.63
CA ILE A 216 -2.16 7.95 -20.73
C ILE A 216 -3.64 7.66 -20.48
N GLN A 217 -4.49 7.92 -21.48
CA GLN A 217 -5.89 7.50 -21.48
C GLN A 217 -6.05 6.25 -22.34
N THR A 218 -6.76 5.25 -21.84
CA THR A 218 -7.16 4.07 -22.61
C THR A 218 -8.49 4.30 -23.34
N SER A 219 -8.85 3.36 -24.21
CA SER A 219 -10.16 3.32 -24.86
C SER A 219 -11.34 3.11 -23.91
N ASP A 220 -11.11 2.85 -22.61
CA ASP A 220 -12.15 2.67 -21.60
C ASP A 220 -12.17 3.77 -20.52
N TYR A 221 -11.47 4.89 -20.74
CA TYR A 221 -11.42 6.06 -19.84
C TYR A 221 -12.81 6.51 -19.34
N ASP A 222 -13.79 6.59 -20.23
CA ASP A 222 -15.17 7.03 -19.91
C ASP A 222 -15.96 6.03 -19.04
N ASN A 223 -15.54 4.76 -18.95
CA ASN A 223 -16.21 3.72 -18.15
C ASN A 223 -15.32 3.18 -17.02
N MET A 224 -14.20 3.86 -16.71
CA MET A 224 -13.18 3.38 -15.78
C MET A 224 -13.72 3.17 -14.36
N ASP A 225 -13.20 2.15 -13.67
CA ASP A 225 -13.51 1.97 -12.24
C ASP A 225 -12.91 3.12 -11.43
N SER A 226 -13.79 3.89 -10.79
CA SER A 226 -13.49 5.15 -10.08
C SER A 226 -14.20 5.25 -8.73
N THR A 227 -14.99 4.22 -8.36
CA THR A 227 -15.58 4.11 -7.01
C THR A 227 -14.49 3.62 -6.06
N PRO A 228 -14.23 4.30 -4.94
CA PRO A 228 -13.30 3.79 -3.94
C PRO A 228 -13.71 2.43 -3.38
N ASP A 229 -12.75 1.54 -3.14
CA ASP A 229 -12.96 0.39 -2.27
C ASP A 229 -12.55 0.78 -0.84
N ASP A 230 -13.39 1.60 -0.22
CA ASP A 230 -13.16 2.22 1.10
C ASP A 230 -13.96 1.55 2.24
N MET A 231 -14.43 0.33 2.03
CA MET A 231 -15.11 -0.44 3.07
C MET A 231 -14.11 -0.89 4.14
N GLY A 232 -14.40 -0.57 5.40
CA GLY A 232 -13.58 -0.92 6.57
C GLY A 232 -13.86 -0.03 7.79
N GLN A 233 -12.98 -0.09 8.79
CA GLN A 233 -12.98 0.78 9.98
C GLN A 233 -12.24 2.09 9.68
N GLU A 234 -12.89 3.24 9.84
CA GLU A 234 -12.21 4.54 9.73
C GLU A 234 -11.23 4.73 10.90
N LEU A 235 -9.93 4.87 10.58
CA LEU A 235 -8.84 4.99 11.55
C LEU A 235 -8.42 6.45 11.74
N TYR A 236 -8.47 7.24 10.65
CA TYR A 236 -8.14 8.65 10.64
C TYR A 236 -8.92 9.38 9.55
N ASN A 237 -9.42 10.59 9.84
CA ASN A 237 -10.11 11.44 8.87
C ASN A 237 -9.98 12.92 9.27
N ALA A 238 -8.95 13.60 8.77
CA ALA A 238 -8.73 15.03 9.02
C ALA A 238 -7.82 15.67 7.96
N ASN A 239 -7.95 16.98 7.78
CA ASN A 239 -7.10 17.80 6.89
C ASN A 239 -7.06 17.33 5.42
N GLY A 240 -8.14 16.70 4.95
CA GLY A 240 -8.24 16.15 3.60
C GLY A 240 -7.56 14.79 3.42
N ILE A 241 -7.12 14.13 4.49
CA ILE A 241 -6.54 12.79 4.47
C ILE A 241 -7.47 11.85 5.23
N ARG A 242 -7.76 10.69 4.64
CA ARG A 242 -8.61 9.65 5.23
C ARG A 242 -7.92 8.29 5.13
N ILE A 243 -7.95 7.53 6.22
CA ILE A 243 -7.33 6.20 6.33
C ILE A 243 -8.37 5.24 6.92
N VAL A 244 -8.55 4.11 6.26
CA VAL A 244 -9.51 3.06 6.62
C VAL A 244 -8.79 1.72 6.69
N GLY A 245 -8.90 1.01 7.80
CA GLY A 245 -8.44 -0.37 7.92
C GLY A 245 -9.47 -1.31 7.33
N LYS A 246 -9.10 -2.09 6.30
CA LYS A 246 -10.01 -2.93 5.52
C LYS A 246 -10.16 -4.32 6.12
N GLU A 247 -9.07 -5.08 6.12
CA GLU A 247 -8.99 -6.47 6.56
C GLU A 247 -7.63 -6.76 7.19
N VAL A 248 -7.55 -7.86 7.95
CA VAL A 248 -6.31 -8.43 8.48
C VAL A 248 -6.12 -9.77 7.80
N ASP A 249 -5.10 -9.90 6.97
CA ASP A 249 -4.69 -11.16 6.37
C ASP A 249 -3.64 -11.82 7.28
N GLU A 250 -4.06 -12.82 8.06
CA GLU A 250 -3.20 -13.55 8.98
C GLU A 250 -2.24 -14.52 8.26
N ASP A 251 -2.52 -14.86 6.99
CA ASP A 251 -1.80 -15.85 6.18
C ASP A 251 -0.98 -15.21 5.03
N SER A 252 -0.72 -13.90 5.09
CA SER A 252 0.07 -13.19 4.07
C SER A 252 1.51 -13.71 3.98
N PHE A 253 2.16 -13.53 2.83
CA PHE A 253 3.40 -14.21 2.46
C PHE A 253 4.57 -13.98 3.45
N TRP A 254 4.60 -12.83 4.13
CA TRP A 254 5.64 -12.48 5.11
C TRP A 254 5.20 -12.66 6.57
N GLY A 255 3.93 -12.98 6.83
CA GLY A 255 3.30 -12.98 8.15
C GLY A 255 1.92 -12.34 8.09
N MET A 256 1.53 -11.61 9.13
CA MET A 256 0.27 -10.88 9.14
C MET A 256 0.37 -9.58 8.34
N ALA A 257 -0.67 -9.21 7.63
CA ALA A 257 -0.81 -7.94 6.91
C ALA A 257 -2.10 -7.21 7.32
N VAL A 258 -1.99 -5.96 7.80
CA VAL A 258 -3.16 -5.10 8.07
C VAL A 258 -3.38 -4.18 6.88
N LEU A 259 -4.40 -4.46 6.06
CA LEU A 259 -4.64 -3.76 4.80
C LEU A 259 -5.31 -2.39 5.04
N LEU A 260 -4.73 -1.32 4.49
CA LEU A 260 -5.21 0.06 4.61
C LEU A 260 -5.64 0.62 3.25
N TYR A 261 -6.83 1.23 3.21
CA TYR A 261 -7.19 2.23 2.19
C TYR A 261 -6.76 3.61 2.69
N ILE A 262 -5.99 4.32 1.86
CA ILE A 262 -5.50 5.66 2.15
C ILE A 262 -5.96 6.59 1.03
N GLU A 263 -6.58 7.71 1.38
CA GLU A 263 -7.02 8.73 0.44
C GLU A 263 -6.44 10.09 0.81
N ASN A 264 -5.80 10.74 -0.16
CA ASN A 264 -5.16 12.03 0.02
C ASN A 264 -5.79 13.09 -0.90
N ASN A 265 -6.55 14.00 -0.29
CA ASN A 265 -7.09 15.23 -0.90
C ASN A 265 -6.57 16.49 -0.17
N SER A 266 -5.40 16.41 0.49
CA SER A 266 -4.86 17.45 1.39
C SER A 266 -4.24 18.67 0.68
N GLY A 267 -4.08 18.63 -0.64
CA GLY A 267 -3.40 19.65 -1.44
C GLY A 267 -1.89 19.45 -1.59
N ARG A 268 -1.31 18.38 -1.03
CA ARG A 268 0.12 18.04 -1.05
C ARG A 268 0.32 16.53 -1.17
N ASN A 269 1.50 16.07 -1.57
CA ASN A 269 1.87 14.66 -1.50
C ASN A 269 2.20 14.28 -0.05
N ILE A 270 1.83 13.07 0.39
CA ILE A 270 2.06 12.61 1.76
C ILE A 270 2.79 11.27 1.78
N VAL A 271 3.47 11.00 2.89
CA VAL A 271 3.96 9.69 3.29
C VAL A 271 3.28 9.30 4.61
N VAL A 272 2.72 8.09 4.67
CA VAL A 272 2.19 7.49 5.90
C VAL A 272 3.14 6.38 6.33
N SER A 273 3.54 6.35 7.60
CA SER A 273 4.29 5.24 8.20
C SER A 273 3.64 4.76 9.49
N CYS A 274 3.92 3.52 9.88
CA CYS A 274 3.43 2.92 11.13
C CYS A 274 4.54 2.99 12.18
N ASP A 275 4.19 3.43 13.39
CA ASP A 275 5.04 3.38 14.58
C ASP A 275 4.29 2.69 15.73
N ASP A 276 4.99 2.42 16.84
CA ASP A 276 4.47 1.86 18.10
C ASP A 276 3.57 0.62 17.95
N LEU A 277 3.83 -0.24 16.96
CA LEU A 277 2.97 -1.42 16.73
C LEU A 277 3.16 -2.48 17.82
N SER A 278 2.06 -3.01 18.32
CA SER A 278 2.03 -4.20 19.18
C SER A 278 0.91 -5.17 18.78
N VAL A 279 1.13 -6.45 19.08
CA VAL A 279 0.15 -7.53 18.92
C VAL A 279 0.04 -8.27 20.24
N ASN A 280 -1.17 -8.36 20.80
CA ASN A 280 -1.45 -8.98 22.11
C ASN A 280 -0.48 -8.51 23.22
N ASP A 281 -0.27 -7.20 23.34
CA ASP A 281 0.66 -6.53 24.28
C ASP A 281 2.18 -6.75 24.04
N TYR A 282 2.58 -7.48 22.98
CA TYR A 282 3.98 -7.60 22.56
C TYR A 282 4.31 -6.55 21.50
N MET A 283 5.33 -5.71 21.75
CA MET A 283 5.86 -4.78 20.76
C MET A 283 6.45 -5.52 19.56
N MET A 284 6.17 -5.04 18.36
CA MET A 284 6.63 -5.59 17.09
C MET A 284 7.37 -4.54 16.26
N THR A 285 8.03 -4.99 15.19
CA THR A 285 8.69 -4.16 14.19
C THR A 285 7.82 -4.12 12.93
N PRO A 286 6.94 -3.11 12.75
CA PRO A 286 6.11 -3.00 11.56
C PRO A 286 6.95 -2.68 10.33
N LEU A 287 6.62 -3.28 9.18
CA LEU A 287 7.07 -2.82 7.88
C LEU A 287 5.91 -2.10 7.19
N PHE A 288 5.92 -0.77 7.21
CA PHE A 288 4.94 0.04 6.49
C PHE A 288 5.44 1.45 6.14
N VAL A 289 5.45 1.77 4.84
CA VAL A 289 5.57 3.12 4.31
C VAL A 289 4.72 3.22 3.04
N SER A 290 3.76 4.14 3.00
CA SER A 290 2.91 4.41 1.84
C SER A 290 3.05 5.86 1.39
N THR A 291 3.41 6.08 0.12
CA THR A 291 3.42 7.42 -0.49
C THR A 291 2.15 7.63 -1.29
N VAL A 292 1.35 8.62 -0.94
CA VAL A 292 0.08 8.92 -1.61
C VAL A 292 0.08 10.34 -2.15
N TYR A 293 0.02 10.48 -3.48
CA TYR A 293 0.03 11.79 -4.13
C TYR A 293 -1.30 12.53 -3.94
N ASN A 294 -1.29 13.85 -4.10
CA ASN A 294 -2.49 14.66 -3.96
C ASN A 294 -3.57 14.30 -5.00
N GLY A 295 -4.81 14.10 -4.54
CA GLY A 295 -5.95 13.60 -5.32
C GLY A 295 -5.95 12.08 -5.52
N LYS A 296 -4.99 11.34 -4.95
CA LYS A 296 -4.80 9.90 -5.16
C LYS A 296 -5.21 9.08 -3.95
N LYS A 297 -5.32 7.77 -4.19
CA LYS A 297 -5.58 6.72 -3.20
C LYS A 297 -4.46 5.69 -3.21
N ALA A 298 -4.34 4.89 -2.18
CA ALA A 298 -3.50 3.70 -2.16
C ALA A 298 -4.21 2.57 -1.40
N ILE A 299 -3.83 1.33 -1.71
CA ILE A 299 -4.20 0.12 -0.97
C ILE A 299 -2.89 -0.57 -0.62
N ASP A 300 -2.41 -0.36 0.60
CA ASP A 300 -1.12 -0.85 1.10
C ASP A 300 -1.32 -1.52 2.46
N ASP A 301 -0.45 -2.45 2.85
CA ASP A 301 -0.55 -3.17 4.12
C ASP A 301 0.57 -2.84 5.13
N ILE A 302 0.23 -2.90 6.41
CA ILE A 302 1.24 -3.00 7.49
C ILE A 302 1.61 -4.47 7.64
N THR A 303 2.79 -4.85 7.14
CA THR A 303 3.35 -6.20 7.31
C THR A 303 3.96 -6.36 8.71
N ILE A 304 3.65 -7.49 9.35
CA ILE A 304 4.17 -7.94 10.65
C ILE A 304 4.71 -9.35 10.46
N PHE A 305 6.01 -9.53 10.68
CA PHE A 305 6.71 -10.75 10.27
C PHE A 305 6.30 -11.99 11.09
N SER A 306 6.05 -13.10 10.41
CA SER A 306 5.72 -14.38 11.05
C SER A 306 6.79 -14.83 12.05
N SER A 307 8.08 -14.56 11.77
CA SER A 307 9.17 -14.85 12.71
C SER A 307 9.04 -14.10 14.04
N GLU A 308 8.55 -12.86 14.04
CA GLU A 308 8.40 -12.06 15.27
C GLU A 308 7.16 -12.51 16.07
N LEU A 309 6.09 -12.95 15.37
CA LEU A 309 4.94 -13.60 15.97
C LEU A 309 5.33 -14.94 16.62
N GLU A 310 6.10 -15.78 15.91
CA GLU A 310 6.62 -17.06 16.40
C GLU A 310 7.57 -16.90 17.59
N GLU A 311 8.49 -15.94 17.55
CA GLU A 311 9.45 -15.65 18.64
C GLU A 311 8.74 -15.20 19.93
N ASN A 312 7.65 -14.43 19.81
CA ASN A 312 6.81 -14.03 20.94
C ASN A 312 5.76 -15.09 21.35
N GLY A 313 5.67 -16.22 20.63
CA GLY A 313 4.74 -17.31 20.92
C GLY A 313 3.27 -16.98 20.60
N ILE A 314 3.03 -15.99 19.75
CA ILE A 314 1.70 -15.56 19.35
C ILE A 314 1.15 -16.54 18.32
N THR A 315 0.00 -17.14 18.66
CA THR A 315 -0.65 -18.21 17.88
C THR A 315 -2.13 -17.93 17.58
N TYR A 316 -2.61 -16.78 18.04
CA TYR A 316 -3.95 -16.24 17.84
C TYR A 316 -3.88 -14.72 18.05
N LEU A 317 -4.82 -13.97 17.48
CA LEU A 317 -4.84 -12.52 17.53
C LEU A 317 -6.09 -12.02 18.25
N GLU A 318 -5.90 -11.20 19.30
CA GLU A 318 -6.99 -10.51 20.02
C GLU A 318 -6.98 -8.99 19.75
N ARG A 319 -5.79 -8.43 19.58
CA ARG A 319 -5.53 -6.99 19.53
C ARG A 319 -4.29 -6.69 18.69
N VAL A 320 -4.46 -5.79 17.73
CA VAL A 320 -3.36 -5.02 17.14
C VAL A 320 -3.52 -3.57 17.57
N GLU A 321 -2.46 -2.96 18.08
CA GLU A 321 -2.38 -1.52 18.36
C GLU A 321 -1.22 -0.88 17.60
N PHE A 322 -1.38 0.33 17.10
CA PHE A 322 -0.32 1.09 16.43
C PHE A 322 -0.62 2.59 16.36
N THR A 323 0.39 3.41 16.02
CA THR A 323 0.22 4.80 15.62
C THR A 323 0.56 4.97 14.13
N LEU A 324 -0.08 5.96 13.48
CA LEU A 324 0.25 6.35 12.10
C LEU A 324 0.83 7.75 12.09
N GLN A 325 2.03 7.89 11.55
CA GLN A 325 2.65 9.20 11.31
C GLN A 325 2.48 9.60 9.86
N ILE A 326 1.88 10.76 9.66
CA ILE A 326 1.59 11.36 8.36
C ILE A 326 2.57 12.52 8.17
N ARG A 327 3.42 12.44 7.15
CA ARG A 327 4.42 13.44 6.82
C ARG A 327 4.22 13.98 5.40
N ASP A 328 4.70 15.20 5.18
CA ASP A 328 4.79 15.81 3.84
C ASP A 328 5.85 15.07 3.03
N ASN A 329 5.53 14.62 1.81
CA ASN A 329 6.43 13.76 1.03
C ASN A 329 7.74 14.45 0.60
N ASP A 330 7.69 15.77 0.38
CA ASP A 330 8.79 16.51 -0.23
C ASP A 330 9.74 17.11 0.83
N THR A 331 9.22 17.38 2.02
CA THR A 331 9.95 17.99 3.14
C THR A 331 10.17 17.05 4.34
N TYR A 332 9.42 15.94 4.42
CA TYR A 332 9.34 15.04 5.58
C TYR A 332 8.87 15.71 6.89
N GLU A 333 8.32 16.93 6.82
CA GLU A 333 7.70 17.57 8.00
C GLU A 333 6.45 16.80 8.45
N MET A 334 6.30 16.63 9.76
CA MET A 334 5.13 15.96 10.35
C MET A 334 3.86 16.79 10.16
N ILE A 335 2.87 16.23 9.46
CA ILE A 335 1.54 16.82 9.26
C ILE A 335 0.61 16.42 10.41
N SER A 336 0.64 15.14 10.78
CA SER A 336 -0.13 14.58 11.90
C SER A 336 0.56 13.34 12.45
N ASP A 337 0.30 13.08 13.72
CA ASP A 337 0.54 11.82 14.41
C ASP A 337 -0.81 11.38 15.00
N THR A 338 -1.16 10.10 14.92
CA THR A 338 -2.47 9.64 15.43
C THR A 338 -2.43 9.36 16.92
N ALA A 339 -3.58 9.41 17.59
CA ALA A 339 -3.75 8.64 18.81
C ALA A 339 -3.54 7.13 18.50
N PRO A 340 -3.24 6.28 19.51
CA PRO A 340 -3.19 4.85 19.32
C PRO A 340 -4.48 4.33 18.67
N ILE A 341 -4.32 3.68 17.53
CA ILE A 341 -5.36 2.97 16.79
C ILE A 341 -5.39 1.54 17.34
N GLN A 342 -6.60 1.00 17.53
CA GLN A 342 -6.80 -0.39 17.89
C GLN A 342 -7.66 -1.08 16.83
N ILE A 343 -7.23 -2.26 16.39
CA ILE A 343 -8.01 -3.20 15.60
C ILE A 343 -8.19 -4.48 16.46
N SER A 344 -9.41 -5.00 16.49
CA SER A 344 -9.73 -6.28 17.12
C SER A 344 -10.23 -7.27 16.08
N THR A 345 -9.47 -8.35 15.95
CA THR A 345 -9.83 -9.62 15.30
C THR A 345 -10.81 -10.39 16.20
N GLN A 346 -11.74 -11.16 15.60
CA GLN A 346 -12.79 -11.92 16.32
C GLN A 346 -12.58 -13.44 16.23
#